data_AF-A0A1Y2UQ76-F1
#
_entry.id   AF-A0A1Y2UQ76-F1
#
_cell.length_a   1.000
_cell.length_b   1.000
_cell.length_c   1.000
_cell.angle_alpha   90.00
_cell.angle_beta   90.00
_cell.angle_gamma   90.00
#
_symmetry.space_group_name_H-M   'P 1'
#
loop_
_entity.id
_entity.type
_entity.pdbx_description
1 polymer ?
#
loop_
_entity_poly.entity_id
_entity_poly.type
_entity_poly.pdbx_seq_one_letter_code
_entity_poly.pdbx_strand_id
1 'polypeptide(L)'
;MPNWTCAILKDDVGVGPPFGNQSTKSKVQEPERYLTDLAETDGRKEYYQFQVRLGDRDASYDGLVGYFDTTAPGTDELNLDYIRTFFFPEREEMTPLKPLNNDEYPLFTPFWEPPYPTKVPYSDPIEPADFDNRRNAHMSVFGAIIDPFTPVHAYSSFLPSTQLMLPPWTWQQAMNTMTAFFHAGPLTLPLDDVPNYDAGQKLTTQNARDIPQRDLPLLSLGAGDWSWFQPYDDKNGGGEPVYNPFGIEKRGDLTKPGFQDGPYTAVEGFLQLRNPIVVSKE
;
A
#
# COMPACT_ATOMS: atom_id res chain seq x y z
N MET A 1 -32.51 -13.08 -27.86
CA MET A 1 -32.13 -13.51 -26.50
C MET A 1 -31.02 -14.54 -26.66
N PRO A 2 -29.78 -14.28 -26.22
CA PRO A 2 -28.73 -15.29 -26.29
C PRO A 2 -28.94 -16.29 -25.15
N ASN A 3 -29.07 -17.56 -25.50
CA ASN A 3 -29.19 -18.68 -24.56
C ASN A 3 -27.82 -18.96 -23.94
N TRP A 4 -27.60 -18.49 -22.72
CA TRP A 4 -26.45 -18.89 -21.92
C TRP A 4 -26.65 -20.34 -21.47
N THR A 5 -25.82 -21.24 -22.00
CA THR A 5 -25.84 -22.66 -21.60
C THR A 5 -24.67 -22.87 -20.66
N CYS A 6 -24.94 -22.94 -19.35
CA CYS A 6 -23.95 -23.29 -18.34
C CYS A 6 -23.84 -24.83 -18.27
N ALA A 7 -22.67 -25.37 -18.57
CA ALA A 7 -22.37 -26.79 -18.38
C ALA A 7 -21.73 -26.98 -17.00
N ILE A 8 -22.50 -27.48 -16.04
CA ILE A 8 -21.99 -27.98 -14.76
C ILE A 8 -21.87 -29.49 -14.90
N LEU A 9 -20.63 -29.98 -14.91
CA LEU A 9 -20.30 -31.39 -14.89
C LEU A 9 -20.54 -31.92 -13.47
N LYS A 10 -21.45 -32.88 -13.30
CA LYS A 10 -21.65 -33.60 -12.05
C LYS A 10 -21.27 -35.06 -12.27
N ASP A 11 -20.38 -35.55 -11.41
CA ASP A 11 -20.04 -36.97 -11.31
C ASP A 11 -21.18 -37.73 -10.63
N ASP A 12 -21.69 -38.75 -11.30
CA ASP A 12 -22.21 -39.94 -10.63
C ASP A 12 -21.30 -41.10 -11.02
N VAL A 13 -20.39 -41.43 -10.10
CA VAL A 13 -19.71 -42.71 -9.87
C VAL A 13 -19.52 -43.59 -11.12
N GLY A 14 -18.31 -43.53 -11.70
CA GLY A 14 -17.77 -44.61 -12.52
C GLY A 14 -17.16 -44.15 -13.84
N VAL A 15 -15.82 -44.06 -13.86
CA VAL A 15 -14.95 -44.23 -15.04
C VAL A 15 -15.54 -43.71 -16.37
N GLY A 16 -15.52 -42.39 -16.58
CA GLY A 16 -16.00 -41.75 -17.81
C GLY A 16 -14.87 -41.32 -18.77
N PRO A 17 -15.01 -41.49 -20.10
CA PRO A 17 -14.07 -41.03 -21.13
C PRO A 17 -14.12 -39.48 -21.27
N PRO A 18 -13.20 -38.83 -22.04
CA PRO A 18 -12.89 -37.40 -21.88
C PRO A 18 -14.10 -36.48 -22.07
N PHE A 19 -14.03 -35.32 -21.41
CA PHE A 19 -15.06 -34.29 -21.33
C PHE A 19 -15.65 -33.90 -22.71
N GLY A 20 -16.73 -34.58 -23.10
CA GLY A 20 -17.48 -34.32 -24.31
C GLY A 20 -18.75 -33.51 -24.03
N ASN A 21 -19.21 -32.75 -25.02
CA ASN A 21 -20.50 -32.09 -24.96
C ASN A 21 -21.63 -33.13 -24.82
N GLN A 22 -22.37 -33.10 -23.70
CA GLN A 22 -23.47 -34.03 -23.43
C GLN A 22 -24.82 -33.59 -24.03
N SER A 23 -24.86 -32.45 -24.74
CA SER A 23 -26.07 -31.99 -25.40
C SER A 23 -26.38 -32.82 -26.65
N THR A 24 -27.34 -33.73 -26.52
CA THR A 24 -27.83 -34.58 -27.63
C THR A 24 -28.63 -33.81 -28.69
N LYS A 25 -28.93 -32.52 -28.47
CA LYS A 25 -29.71 -31.65 -29.37
C LYS A 25 -28.90 -30.49 -29.97
N SER A 26 -27.65 -30.30 -29.54
CA SER A 26 -26.82 -29.21 -30.05
C SER A 26 -26.22 -29.55 -31.41
N LYS A 27 -26.34 -28.63 -32.39
CA LYS A 27 -25.57 -28.70 -33.64
C LYS A 27 -24.10 -28.33 -33.44
N VAL A 28 -23.79 -27.66 -32.33
CA VAL A 28 -22.45 -27.22 -31.94
C VAL A 28 -21.84 -28.31 -31.07
N GLN A 29 -20.89 -29.09 -31.61
CA GLN A 29 -20.24 -30.21 -30.93
C GLN A 29 -19.09 -29.75 -30.02
N GLU A 30 -18.37 -28.69 -30.41
CA GLU A 30 -17.29 -28.10 -29.64
C GLU A 30 -17.66 -26.67 -29.18
N PRO A 31 -17.29 -26.26 -27.97
CA PRO A 31 -17.57 -24.91 -27.51
C PRO A 31 -16.78 -23.88 -28.35
N GLU A 32 -17.36 -22.69 -28.57
CA GLU A 32 -16.68 -21.59 -29.26
C GLU A 32 -15.38 -21.17 -28.55
N ARG A 33 -15.35 -21.30 -27.22
CA ARG A 33 -14.18 -21.05 -26.36
C ARG A 33 -14.07 -22.07 -25.24
N TYR A 34 -12.84 -22.45 -24.92
CA TYR A 34 -12.54 -23.36 -23.82
C TYR A 34 -12.35 -22.61 -22.51
N LEU A 35 -12.69 -23.24 -21.39
CA LEU A 35 -12.55 -22.63 -20.06
C LEU A 35 -11.09 -22.48 -19.64
N THR A 36 -10.25 -23.45 -19.98
CA THR A 36 -8.83 -23.51 -19.61
C THR A 36 -7.97 -23.72 -20.85
N ASP A 37 -6.70 -23.31 -20.78
CA ASP A 37 -5.72 -23.59 -21.83
C ASP A 37 -5.42 -25.10 -21.86
N LEU A 38 -5.82 -25.76 -22.95
CA LEU A 38 -5.54 -27.18 -23.17
C LEU A 38 -4.19 -27.28 -23.85
N ALA A 39 -3.14 -27.46 -23.05
CA ALA A 39 -1.73 -27.56 -23.45
C ALA A 39 -1.40 -28.64 -24.52
N GLU A 40 -2.39 -29.39 -25.02
CA GLU A 40 -2.21 -30.47 -26.01
C GLU A 40 -3.04 -30.27 -27.30
N THR A 41 -3.59 -29.08 -27.59
CA THR A 41 -4.28 -28.82 -28.86
C THR A 41 -3.62 -27.72 -29.68
N ASP A 42 -3.27 -28.09 -30.93
CA ASP A 42 -2.88 -27.24 -32.06
C ASP A 42 -3.45 -25.81 -31.90
N GLY A 43 -2.57 -24.80 -31.73
CA GLY A 43 -2.83 -23.45 -31.19
C GLY A 43 -3.86 -22.57 -31.91
N ARG A 44 -5.06 -23.10 -32.10
CA ARG A 44 -6.18 -22.56 -32.89
C ARG A 44 -7.46 -22.40 -32.07
N LYS A 45 -7.46 -22.80 -30.79
CA LYS A 45 -8.65 -22.77 -29.93
C LYS A 45 -8.50 -21.67 -28.89
N GLU A 46 -9.35 -20.64 -28.99
CA GLU A 46 -9.40 -19.54 -28.03
C GLU A 46 -9.92 -20.05 -26.68
N TYR A 47 -9.33 -19.56 -25.60
CA TYR A 47 -9.77 -19.83 -24.22
C TYR A 47 -10.20 -18.54 -23.54
N TYR A 48 -10.95 -18.67 -22.44
CA TYR A 48 -11.40 -17.52 -21.67
C TYR A 48 -10.23 -16.83 -20.97
N GLN A 49 -10.16 -15.51 -21.13
CA GLN A 49 -9.31 -14.63 -20.36
C GLN A 49 -10.18 -13.55 -19.75
N PHE A 50 -9.95 -13.27 -18.47
CA PHE A 50 -10.74 -12.33 -17.72
C PHE A 50 -9.87 -11.18 -17.28
N GLN A 51 -10.22 -10.00 -17.76
CA GLN A 51 -9.60 -8.78 -17.31
C GLN A 51 -10.21 -8.38 -15.96
N VAL A 52 -9.33 -8.14 -14.98
CA VAL A 52 -9.74 -7.73 -13.64
C VAL A 52 -9.19 -6.34 -13.38
N ARG A 53 -10.10 -5.39 -13.14
CA ARG A 53 -9.73 -4.05 -12.69
C ARG A 53 -9.50 -4.08 -11.19
N LEU A 54 -8.30 -3.70 -10.77
CA LEU A 54 -7.97 -3.48 -9.37
C LEU A 54 -8.15 -1.99 -9.05
N GLY A 55 -8.97 -1.70 -8.06
CA GLY A 55 -9.30 -0.36 -7.58
C GLY A 55 -10.17 0.46 -8.53
N ASP A 56 -10.64 1.60 -8.02
CA ASP A 56 -11.40 2.57 -8.80
C ASP A 56 -11.12 4.01 -8.34
N ARG A 57 -10.59 4.85 -9.24
CA ARG A 57 -10.31 6.27 -9.00
C ARG A 57 -11.52 7.06 -8.53
N ASP A 58 -12.68 6.79 -9.13
CA ASP A 58 -13.89 7.58 -8.90
C ASP A 58 -14.65 7.08 -7.66
N ALA A 59 -14.29 5.91 -7.16
CA ALA A 59 -14.81 5.37 -5.92
C ALA A 59 -14.04 5.96 -4.73
N SER A 60 -14.66 6.87 -3.99
CA SER A 60 -14.09 7.44 -2.76
C SER A 60 -13.85 6.42 -1.64
N TYR A 61 -14.29 5.18 -1.83
CA TYR A 61 -14.20 4.07 -0.88
C TYR A 61 -13.17 3.02 -1.31
N ASP A 62 -12.34 3.29 -2.34
CA ASP A 62 -11.27 2.41 -2.76
C ASP A 62 -9.90 2.89 -2.24
N GLY A 63 -9.17 1.97 -1.61
CA GLY A 63 -7.88 2.26 -0.99
C GLY A 63 -6.67 2.06 -1.89
N LEU A 64 -6.82 1.67 -3.17
CA LEU A 64 -5.68 1.40 -4.03
C LEU A 64 -5.03 2.70 -4.52
N VAL A 65 -3.78 2.93 -4.12
CA VAL A 65 -2.98 4.05 -4.64
C VAL A 65 -2.26 3.63 -5.93
N GLY A 66 -1.71 2.42 -5.95
CA GLY A 66 -1.07 1.86 -7.13
C GLY A 66 -0.51 0.47 -6.86
N TYR A 67 -0.04 -0.20 -7.91
CA TYR A 67 0.58 -1.52 -7.79
C TYR A 67 1.75 -1.71 -8.76
N PHE A 68 2.55 -2.74 -8.46
CA PHE A 68 3.73 -3.19 -9.17
C PHE A 68 3.49 -4.61 -9.66
N ASP A 69 3.90 -4.86 -10.90
CA ASP A 69 3.98 -6.21 -11.44
C ASP A 69 5.23 -6.91 -10.92
N THR A 70 5.29 -8.23 -11.08
CA THR A 70 6.52 -8.99 -10.87
C THR A 70 7.44 -8.92 -12.08
N THR A 71 8.74 -9.14 -11.90
CA THR A 71 9.72 -9.15 -12.99
C THR A 71 9.48 -10.29 -13.99
N ALA A 72 8.94 -11.42 -13.51
CA ALA A 72 8.42 -12.50 -14.34
C ALA A 72 7.18 -13.16 -13.68
N PRO A 73 6.31 -13.83 -14.47
CA PRO A 73 5.22 -14.62 -13.92
C PRO A 73 5.73 -15.71 -12.97
N GLY A 74 5.13 -15.81 -11.78
CA GLY A 74 5.48 -16.82 -10.77
C GLY A 74 6.72 -16.51 -9.92
N THR A 75 7.31 -15.30 -10.06
CA THR A 75 8.37 -14.82 -9.18
C THR A 75 7.82 -13.87 -8.13
N ASP A 76 8.44 -13.84 -6.95
CA ASP A 76 8.09 -12.88 -5.88
C ASP A 76 8.84 -11.53 -6.01
N GLU A 77 9.68 -11.39 -7.04
CA GLU A 77 10.47 -10.18 -7.28
C GLU A 77 9.61 -9.11 -7.98
N LEU A 78 9.46 -7.96 -7.31
CA LEU A 78 8.67 -6.84 -7.81
C LEU A 78 9.47 -5.98 -8.79
N ASN A 79 8.84 -5.61 -9.90
CA ASN A 79 9.36 -4.59 -10.80
C ASN A 79 9.03 -3.20 -10.24
N LEU A 80 10.04 -2.50 -9.72
CA LEU A 80 9.91 -1.16 -9.12
C LEU A 80 10.17 -0.02 -10.11
N ASP A 81 10.41 -0.32 -11.39
CA ASP A 81 10.68 0.70 -12.41
C ASP A 81 9.45 1.56 -12.69
N TYR A 82 8.26 0.97 -12.56
CA TYR A 82 6.99 1.64 -12.84
C TYR A 82 5.93 1.35 -11.78
N ILE A 83 5.16 2.38 -11.42
CA ILE A 83 3.99 2.28 -10.54
C ILE A 83 2.74 2.38 -11.41
N ARG A 84 1.93 1.33 -11.46
CA ARG A 84 0.62 1.38 -12.11
C ARG A 84 -0.37 2.07 -11.19
N THR A 85 -0.94 3.20 -11.61
CA THR A 85 -1.83 4.01 -10.78
C THR A 85 -2.93 4.70 -11.57
N PHE A 86 -4.04 5.01 -10.90
CA PHE A 86 -5.06 5.92 -11.42
C PHE A 86 -4.67 7.40 -11.26
N PHE A 87 -3.72 7.71 -10.39
CA PHE A 87 -3.28 9.07 -10.06
C PHE A 87 -2.18 9.55 -11.01
N PHE A 88 -2.44 9.47 -12.31
CA PHE A 88 -1.51 9.88 -13.36
C PHE A 88 -1.84 11.30 -13.85
N PRO A 89 -0.84 12.20 -14.00
CA PRO A 89 -1.07 13.53 -14.53
C PRO A 89 -1.47 13.49 -16.01
N GLU A 90 -2.63 14.05 -16.36
CA GLU A 90 -3.18 13.99 -17.73
C GLU A 90 -2.36 14.73 -18.79
N ARG A 91 -1.45 15.62 -18.37
CA ARG A 91 -0.78 16.59 -19.26
C ARG A 91 0.68 16.27 -19.56
N GLU A 92 1.29 15.36 -18.82
CA GLU A 92 2.72 15.08 -18.93
C GLU A 92 3.00 13.64 -18.56
N GLU A 93 3.79 12.93 -19.36
CA GLU A 93 4.26 11.61 -18.97
C GLU A 93 5.26 11.74 -17.82
N MET A 94 4.91 11.16 -16.67
CA MET A 94 5.74 11.22 -15.48
C MET A 94 6.28 9.83 -15.17
N THR A 95 7.56 9.59 -15.43
CA THR A 95 8.25 8.39 -14.92
C THR A 95 8.49 8.56 -13.42
N PRO A 96 8.17 7.57 -12.56
CA PRO A 96 7.86 6.16 -12.85
C PRO A 96 6.36 5.80 -12.95
N LEU A 97 5.44 6.76 -13.06
CA LEU A 97 4.00 6.45 -13.06
C LEU A 97 3.55 5.88 -14.42
N LYS A 98 2.69 4.86 -14.39
CA LYS A 98 2.02 4.31 -15.57
C LYS A 98 0.50 4.35 -15.36
N PRO A 99 -0.28 4.89 -16.31
CA PRO A 99 -1.72 5.01 -16.14
C PRO A 99 -2.40 3.64 -16.18
N LEU A 100 -3.34 3.42 -15.26
CA LEU A 100 -4.26 2.29 -15.29
C LEU A 100 -5.48 2.60 -16.16
N ASN A 101 -5.46 2.05 -17.38
CA ASN A 101 -6.57 2.11 -18.33
C ASN A 101 -7.12 0.71 -18.63
N ASN A 102 -8.18 0.65 -19.44
CA ASN A 102 -8.82 -0.60 -19.83
C ASN A 102 -7.91 -1.57 -20.61
N ASP A 103 -6.75 -1.14 -21.11
CA ASP A 103 -5.83 -2.00 -21.85
C ASP A 103 -4.73 -2.59 -20.94
N GLU A 104 -4.53 -1.98 -19.78
CA GLU A 104 -3.41 -2.25 -18.87
C GLU A 104 -3.81 -3.03 -17.60
N TYR A 105 -5.08 -3.42 -17.48
CA TYR A 105 -5.53 -4.27 -16.38
C TYR A 105 -5.05 -5.70 -16.53
N PRO A 106 -4.73 -6.39 -15.42
CA PRO A 106 -4.26 -7.77 -15.44
C PRO A 106 -5.30 -8.70 -16.05
N LEU A 107 -4.80 -9.61 -16.89
CA LEU A 107 -5.57 -10.69 -17.51
C LEU A 107 -5.32 -11.98 -16.74
N PHE A 108 -6.40 -12.58 -16.26
CA PHE A 108 -6.38 -13.87 -15.57
C PHE A 108 -6.94 -14.95 -16.46
N THR A 109 -6.21 -16.06 -16.53
CA THR A 109 -6.69 -17.27 -17.20
C THR A 109 -7.30 -18.19 -16.14
N PRO A 110 -8.53 -18.69 -16.33
CA PRO A 110 -9.10 -19.69 -15.45
C PRO A 110 -8.24 -20.95 -15.49
N PHE A 111 -8.04 -21.53 -14.33
CA PHE A 111 -7.32 -22.79 -14.20
C PHE A 111 -8.18 -23.78 -13.41
N TRP A 112 -7.92 -25.06 -13.66
CA TRP A 112 -8.47 -26.16 -12.89
C TRP A 112 -7.30 -27.04 -12.47
N GLU A 113 -7.07 -27.14 -11.16
CA GLU A 113 -6.09 -28.07 -10.60
C GLU A 113 -6.83 -29.36 -10.24
N PRO A 114 -6.54 -30.50 -10.90
CA PRO A 114 -7.23 -31.75 -10.62
C PRO A 114 -6.73 -32.36 -9.30
N PRO A 115 -7.62 -32.75 -8.36
CA PRO A 115 -7.21 -33.39 -7.11
C PRO A 115 -6.74 -34.85 -7.28
N TYR A 116 -6.82 -35.38 -8.51
CA TYR A 116 -6.43 -36.73 -8.88
C TYR A 116 -5.49 -36.70 -10.10
N PRO A 117 -4.61 -37.69 -10.28
CA PRO A 117 -3.81 -37.81 -11.50
C PRO A 117 -4.72 -37.92 -12.74
N THR A 118 -4.44 -37.09 -13.75
CA THR A 118 -5.19 -37.07 -15.02
C THR A 118 -4.60 -38.01 -16.07
N LYS A 119 -3.41 -38.58 -15.82
CA LYS A 119 -2.70 -39.52 -16.70
C LYS A 119 -2.55 -40.88 -16.01
N VAL A 120 -2.58 -41.95 -16.81
CA VAL A 120 -2.41 -43.34 -16.35
C VAL A 120 -0.97 -43.54 -15.84
N PRO A 121 -0.75 -44.23 -14.71
CA PRO A 121 -1.75 -44.87 -13.85
C PRO A 121 -2.51 -43.86 -13.00
N TYR A 122 -3.84 -43.99 -12.97
CA TYR A 122 -4.70 -43.25 -12.05
C TYR A 122 -4.38 -43.74 -10.63
N SER A 123 -3.57 -42.99 -9.90
CA SER A 123 -3.20 -43.27 -8.51
C SER A 123 -4.16 -42.60 -7.52
N ASP A 124 -3.88 -42.81 -6.24
CA ASP A 124 -4.57 -42.18 -5.12
C ASP A 124 -4.60 -40.64 -5.24
N PRO A 125 -5.60 -39.98 -4.62
CA PRO A 125 -5.70 -38.52 -4.60
C PRO A 125 -4.43 -37.86 -4.09
N ILE A 126 -4.17 -36.65 -4.58
CA ILE A 126 -3.03 -35.84 -4.14
C ILE A 126 -3.27 -35.42 -2.68
N GLU A 127 -2.22 -35.43 -1.87
CA GLU A 127 -2.28 -34.96 -0.49
C GLU A 127 -2.74 -33.48 -0.43
N PRO A 128 -3.56 -33.09 0.57
CA PRO A 128 -4.12 -31.73 0.62
C PRO A 128 -3.07 -30.61 0.56
N ALA A 129 -1.93 -30.79 1.22
CA ALA A 129 -0.84 -29.81 1.20
C ALA A 129 -0.21 -29.65 -0.18
N ASP A 130 -0.06 -30.74 -0.93
CA ASP A 130 0.48 -30.71 -2.30
C ASP A 130 -0.53 -30.10 -3.27
N PHE A 131 -1.82 -30.35 -3.08
CA PHE A 131 -2.87 -29.69 -3.84
C PHE A 131 -2.85 -28.18 -3.63
N ASP A 132 -2.76 -27.71 -2.38
CA ASP A 132 -2.69 -26.28 -2.06
C ASP A 132 -1.44 -25.63 -2.68
N ASN A 133 -0.29 -26.30 -2.62
CA ASN A 133 0.94 -25.81 -3.25
C ASN A 133 0.79 -25.66 -4.78
N ARG A 134 0.20 -26.64 -5.46
CA ARG A 134 -0.04 -26.58 -6.91
C ARG A 134 -1.04 -25.48 -7.26
N ARG A 135 -2.13 -25.37 -6.49
CA ARG A 135 -3.12 -24.31 -6.67
C ARG A 135 -2.50 -22.92 -6.46
N ASN A 136 -1.66 -22.75 -5.44
CA ASN A 136 -1.00 -21.48 -5.16
C ASN A 136 0.00 -21.09 -6.26
N ALA A 137 0.62 -22.07 -6.94
CA ALA A 137 1.51 -21.82 -8.07
C ALA A 137 0.81 -21.18 -9.29
N HIS A 138 -0.52 -21.28 -9.39
CA HIS A 138 -1.32 -20.60 -10.42
C HIS A 138 -1.74 -19.18 -10.02
N MET A 139 -1.49 -18.75 -8.78
CA MET A 139 -1.81 -17.39 -8.35
C MET A 139 -0.77 -16.39 -8.86
N SER A 140 -1.22 -15.17 -9.16
CA SER A 140 -0.33 -14.07 -9.52
C SER A 140 -0.05 -13.21 -8.30
N VAL A 141 1.22 -12.86 -8.12
CA VAL A 141 1.69 -11.97 -7.04
C VAL A 141 1.76 -10.55 -7.58
N PHE A 142 1.32 -9.59 -6.77
CA PHE A 142 1.43 -8.16 -7.06
C PHE A 142 1.90 -7.42 -5.81
N GLY A 143 2.73 -6.40 -5.99
CA GLY A 143 3.06 -5.46 -4.92
C GLY A 143 2.07 -4.31 -4.96
N ALA A 144 1.42 -3.93 -3.85
CA ALA A 144 0.46 -2.84 -3.85
C ALA A 144 0.78 -1.77 -2.82
N ILE A 145 0.61 -0.51 -3.21
CA ILE A 145 0.55 0.65 -2.32
C ILE A 145 -0.92 0.92 -2.04
N ILE A 146 -1.29 0.82 -0.78
CA ILE A 146 -2.69 0.89 -0.35
C ILE A 146 -2.85 1.85 0.82
N ASP A 147 -4.00 2.49 0.89
CA ASP A 147 -4.51 3.13 2.10
C ASP A 147 -4.93 2.04 3.10
N PRO A 148 -4.29 1.96 4.29
CA PRO A 148 -4.59 0.91 5.26
C PRO A 148 -6.00 1.01 5.89
N PHE A 149 -6.67 2.16 5.76
CA PHE A 149 -7.99 2.40 6.35
C PHE A 149 -9.14 2.07 5.40
N THR A 150 -8.84 1.90 4.11
CA THR A 150 -9.83 1.76 3.04
C THR A 150 -9.64 0.43 2.30
N PRO A 151 -10.68 -0.39 2.08
CA PRO A 151 -10.54 -1.63 1.33
C PRO A 151 -10.14 -1.40 -0.13
N VAL A 152 -9.42 -2.36 -0.71
CA VAL A 152 -9.16 -2.42 -2.15
C VAL A 152 -10.21 -3.29 -2.82
N HIS A 153 -10.81 -2.83 -3.91
CA HIS A 153 -11.83 -3.57 -4.64
C HIS A 153 -11.28 -4.18 -5.92
N ALA A 154 -11.72 -5.39 -6.23
CA ALA A 154 -11.49 -6.04 -7.51
C ALA A 154 -12.82 -6.13 -8.28
N TYR A 155 -12.81 -5.65 -9.52
CA TYR A 155 -13.95 -5.65 -10.41
C TYR A 155 -13.66 -6.54 -11.61
N SER A 156 -14.64 -7.35 -11.99
CA SER A 156 -14.60 -8.15 -13.22
C SER A 156 -15.90 -7.94 -13.99
N SER A 157 -15.94 -8.37 -15.25
CA SER A 157 -17.12 -8.17 -16.10
C SER A 157 -18.33 -9.03 -15.75
N PHE A 158 -18.17 -10.08 -14.93
CA PHE A 158 -19.23 -11.07 -14.68
C PHE A 158 -19.27 -11.59 -13.23
N LEU A 159 -18.17 -11.57 -12.49
CA LEU A 159 -18.17 -11.92 -11.07
C LEU A 159 -18.48 -10.69 -10.22
N PRO A 160 -19.19 -10.86 -9.09
CA PRO A 160 -19.40 -9.80 -8.12
C PRO A 160 -18.08 -9.17 -7.68
N SER A 161 -18.11 -7.86 -7.42
CA SER A 161 -16.97 -7.13 -6.87
C SER A 161 -16.58 -7.70 -5.51
N THR A 162 -15.29 -7.95 -5.31
CA THR A 162 -14.75 -8.45 -4.03
C THR A 162 -13.84 -7.39 -3.42
N GLN A 163 -13.83 -7.30 -2.09
CA GLN A 163 -12.99 -6.36 -1.36
C GLN A 163 -11.90 -7.08 -0.56
N LEU A 164 -10.71 -6.49 -0.51
CA LEU A 164 -9.60 -6.86 0.36
C LEU A 164 -9.39 -5.74 1.38
N MET A 165 -9.61 -6.04 2.65
CA MET A 165 -9.36 -5.12 3.76
C MET A 165 -8.25 -5.68 4.63
N LEU A 166 -7.23 -4.86 4.90
CA LEU A 166 -6.18 -5.26 5.84
C LEU A 166 -6.74 -5.32 7.27
N PRO A 167 -6.47 -6.41 8.02
CA PRO A 167 -6.78 -6.44 9.43
C PRO A 167 -6.06 -5.30 10.19
N PRO A 168 -6.71 -4.59 11.12
CA PRO A 168 -6.11 -3.42 11.79
C PRO A 168 -4.75 -3.69 12.45
N TRP A 169 -4.55 -4.89 13.01
CA TRP A 169 -3.30 -5.27 13.66
C TRP A 169 -2.07 -5.19 12.75
N THR A 170 -2.25 -5.28 11.42
CA THR A 170 -1.15 -5.24 10.44
C THR A 170 -0.45 -3.88 10.38
N TRP A 171 -1.17 -2.79 10.66
CA TRP A 171 -0.66 -1.42 10.57
C TRP A 171 -0.77 -0.63 11.88
N GLN A 172 -1.61 -1.07 12.82
CA GLN A 172 -1.86 -0.33 14.07
C GLN A 172 -0.58 -0.12 14.89
N GLN A 173 0.28 -1.13 14.99
CA GLN A 173 1.55 -1.00 15.70
C GLN A 173 2.50 0.00 15.02
N ALA A 174 2.52 0.02 13.68
CA ALA A 174 3.31 0.99 12.93
C ALA A 174 2.77 2.41 13.14
N MET A 175 1.45 2.62 13.08
CA MET A 175 0.83 3.93 13.33
C MET A 175 1.05 4.41 14.77
N ASN A 176 1.03 3.50 15.75
CA ASN A 176 1.33 3.79 17.17
C ASN A 176 2.81 4.10 17.43
N THR A 177 3.67 4.04 16.42
CA THR A 177 5.09 4.40 16.55
C THR A 177 5.50 5.51 15.58
N MET A 178 4.64 5.83 14.61
CA MET A 178 4.88 6.88 13.63
C MET A 178 4.84 8.25 14.31
N THR A 179 5.95 8.98 14.17
CA THR A 179 6.12 10.34 14.68
C THR A 179 6.52 11.23 13.51
N ALA A 180 6.02 12.47 13.51
CA ALA A 180 6.37 13.44 12.48
C ALA A 180 7.69 14.14 12.83
N PHE A 181 8.53 14.35 11.83
CA PHE A 181 9.78 15.09 11.95
C PHE A 181 9.90 16.04 10.75
N PHE A 182 9.98 17.34 11.04
CA PHE A 182 10.05 18.38 10.04
C PHE A 182 11.27 19.25 10.27
N HIS A 183 11.89 19.67 9.18
CA HIS A 183 12.78 20.81 9.21
C HIS A 183 11.94 22.09 9.19
N ALA A 184 12.28 23.06 10.03
CA ALA A 184 11.50 24.28 10.21
C ALA A 184 12.40 25.50 10.37
N GLY A 185 12.15 26.54 9.57
CA GLY A 185 12.90 27.79 9.60
C GLY A 185 12.90 28.53 8.26
N PRO A 186 13.36 29.79 8.24
CA PRO A 186 13.75 30.61 9.40
C PRO A 186 12.55 31.17 10.17
N LEU A 187 12.54 31.04 11.50
CA LEU A 187 11.55 31.61 12.41
C LEU A 187 12.16 32.80 13.16
N THR A 188 11.49 33.94 13.16
CA THR A 188 11.97 35.15 13.84
C THR A 188 11.52 35.18 15.30
N LEU A 189 12.49 35.19 16.22
CA LEU A 189 12.27 35.30 17.67
C LEU A 189 13.06 36.47 18.25
N PRO A 190 12.60 37.08 19.36
CA PRO A 190 13.42 38.01 20.13
C PRO A 190 14.73 37.33 20.55
N LEU A 191 15.86 38.04 20.47
CA LEU A 191 17.17 37.46 20.77
C LEU A 191 17.25 36.90 22.20
N ASP A 192 16.64 37.60 23.16
CA ASP A 192 16.62 37.20 24.58
C ASP A 192 15.77 35.94 24.84
N ASP A 193 14.86 35.62 23.93
CA ASP A 193 13.98 34.45 24.00
C ASP A 193 14.64 33.19 23.43
N VAL A 194 15.83 33.28 22.82
CA VAL A 194 16.60 32.12 22.34
C VAL A 194 17.62 31.69 23.39
N PRO A 195 17.40 30.52 24.04
CA PRO A 195 18.33 29.96 25.00
C PRO A 195 19.75 29.75 24.51
N ASN A 196 20.73 29.98 25.39
CA ASN A 196 22.09 29.46 25.20
C ASN A 196 22.11 27.92 25.31
N TYR A 197 23.07 27.31 24.61
CA TYR A 197 23.34 25.87 24.66
C TYR A 197 23.59 25.38 26.09
N ASP A 198 22.98 24.25 26.45
CA ASP A 198 23.18 23.55 27.72
C ASP A 198 23.72 22.14 27.46
N ALA A 199 24.96 21.89 27.90
CA ALA A 199 25.61 20.59 27.76
C ALA A 199 24.91 19.46 28.53
N GLY A 200 24.15 19.78 29.59
CA GLY A 200 23.38 18.81 30.37
C GLY A 200 22.11 18.34 29.67
N GLN A 201 21.66 19.06 28.64
CA GLN A 201 20.44 18.78 27.88
C GLN A 201 20.74 18.41 26.43
N LYS A 202 21.94 17.91 26.12
CA LYS A 202 22.29 17.50 24.76
C LYS A 202 21.29 16.47 24.24
N LEU A 203 20.77 16.68 23.03
CA LEU A 203 19.82 15.78 22.39
C LEU A 203 20.46 14.41 22.16
N THR A 204 19.76 13.36 22.58
CA THR A 204 20.10 11.95 22.38
C THR A 204 18.86 11.21 21.91
N THR A 205 19.04 9.98 21.42
CA THR A 205 17.92 9.12 21.05
C THR A 205 16.99 8.81 22.22
N GLN A 206 17.48 8.90 23.46
CA GLN A 206 16.70 8.65 24.67
C GLN A 206 15.80 9.84 25.01
N ASN A 207 16.32 11.07 24.95
CA ASN A 207 15.57 12.26 25.37
C ASN A 207 14.77 12.95 24.27
N ALA A 208 14.90 12.53 23.00
CA ALA A 208 14.17 13.12 21.87
C ALA A 208 12.64 13.06 22.01
N ARG A 209 12.12 12.12 22.81
CA ARG A 209 10.68 11.95 23.09
C ARG A 209 10.26 12.43 24.47
N ASP A 210 11.21 12.79 25.32
CA ASP A 210 10.92 13.26 26.67
C ASP A 210 10.32 14.66 26.64
N ILE A 211 9.63 15.03 27.72
CA ILE A 211 9.14 16.40 27.90
C ILE A 211 10.35 17.32 28.10
N PRO A 212 10.60 18.29 27.19
CA PRO A 212 11.72 19.20 27.36
C PRO A 212 11.58 20.02 28.65
N GLN A 213 12.71 20.30 29.31
CA GLN A 213 12.71 21.08 30.56
C GLN A 213 12.62 22.59 30.34
N ARG A 214 12.83 23.03 29.10
CA ARG A 214 12.91 24.42 28.69
C ARG A 214 12.02 24.60 27.49
N ASP A 215 11.38 25.75 27.39
CA ASP A 215 10.51 26.06 26.27
C ASP A 215 11.10 27.17 25.39
N LEU A 216 10.73 27.14 24.12
CA LEU A 216 10.93 28.20 23.15
C LEU A 216 9.56 28.81 22.79
N PRO A 217 9.45 30.14 22.71
CA PRO A 217 8.18 30.81 22.42
C PRO A 217 7.86 30.76 20.91
N LEU A 218 7.52 29.56 20.43
CA LEU A 218 7.06 29.34 19.06
C LEU A 218 5.52 29.37 19.00
N LEU A 219 4.99 29.68 17.82
CA LEU A 219 3.55 29.59 17.58
C LEU A 219 3.05 28.17 17.84
N SER A 220 1.90 28.05 18.49
CA SER A 220 1.29 26.75 18.79
C SER A 220 1.04 25.96 17.50
N LEU A 221 1.69 24.81 17.38
CA LEU A 221 1.47 23.87 16.27
C LEU A 221 0.31 22.95 16.60
N GLY A 222 -0.86 23.20 16.01
CA GLY A 222 -1.99 22.27 15.95
C GLY A 222 -2.29 21.44 17.21
N ALA A 223 -2.83 20.24 17.00
CA ALA A 223 -2.94 19.22 18.04
C ALA A 223 -1.68 18.35 18.04
N GLY A 224 -1.14 18.04 19.22
CA GLY A 224 0.02 17.17 19.39
C GLY A 224 1.07 17.72 20.34
N ASP A 225 1.90 16.82 20.85
CA ASP A 225 3.04 17.15 21.72
C ASP A 225 4.28 17.39 20.86
N TRP A 226 4.57 18.66 20.56
CA TRP A 226 5.71 19.05 19.72
C TRP A 226 6.93 19.45 20.55
N SER A 227 8.10 19.06 20.06
CA SER A 227 9.41 19.51 20.53
C SER A 227 10.16 20.21 19.40
N TRP A 228 10.86 21.29 19.72
CA TRP A 228 11.79 21.98 18.86
C TRP A 228 13.22 21.57 19.18
N PHE A 229 14.03 21.25 18.18
CA PHE A 229 15.45 20.97 18.31
C PHE A 229 16.24 22.12 17.73
N GLN A 230 16.86 22.91 18.62
CA GLN A 230 17.67 24.04 18.23
C GLN A 230 19.12 23.59 18.00
N PRO A 231 19.69 23.80 16.80
CA PRO A 231 21.10 23.58 16.54
C PRO A 231 21.98 24.66 17.19
N TYR A 232 23.16 24.24 17.63
CA TYR A 232 24.25 25.06 18.13
C TYR A 232 25.58 24.54 17.62
N ASP A 233 26.58 25.41 17.52
CA ASP A 233 27.93 25.01 17.15
C ASP A 233 28.61 24.24 18.29
N ASP A 234 29.10 23.03 18.01
CA ASP A 234 29.93 22.31 18.95
C ASP A 234 31.33 22.93 18.99
N LYS A 235 31.57 23.79 19.99
CA LYS A 235 32.89 24.40 20.20
C LYS A 235 33.99 23.38 20.51
N ASN A 236 33.64 22.14 20.85
CA ASN A 236 34.57 21.09 21.27
C ASN A 236 34.67 19.90 20.29
N GLY A 237 33.89 19.89 19.20
CA GLY A 237 33.79 18.72 18.32
C GLY A 237 33.63 19.07 16.85
N GLY A 238 34.58 18.64 16.01
CA GLY A 238 34.44 18.22 14.60
C GLY A 238 33.76 19.09 13.53
N GLY A 239 33.04 20.15 13.86
CA GLY A 239 32.21 20.93 12.93
C GLY A 239 30.77 20.42 12.74
N GLU A 240 30.30 19.45 13.53
CA GLU A 240 28.90 19.00 13.48
C GLU A 240 28.03 19.78 14.49
N PRO A 241 26.78 20.13 14.14
CA PRO A 241 25.88 20.84 15.05
C PRO A 241 25.42 19.93 16.20
N VAL A 242 25.40 20.48 17.42
CA VAL A 242 24.78 19.85 18.59
C VAL A 242 23.41 20.46 18.85
N TYR A 243 22.49 19.65 19.37
CA TYR A 243 21.09 20.06 19.53
C TYR A 243 20.69 20.06 21.00
N ASN A 244 19.85 21.02 21.40
CA ASN A 244 19.05 20.93 22.64
C ASN A 244 17.56 20.82 22.29
N PRO A 245 16.79 19.98 23.01
CA PRO A 245 15.34 19.93 22.88
C PRO A 245 14.67 21.05 23.69
N PHE A 246 13.65 21.65 23.09
CA PHE A 246 12.81 22.67 23.69
C PHE A 246 11.33 22.34 23.50
N GLY A 247 10.51 22.60 24.51
CA GLY A 247 9.07 22.58 24.35
C GLY A 247 8.61 23.83 23.59
N ILE A 248 7.38 23.81 23.10
CA ILE A 248 6.78 24.98 22.44
C ILE A 248 5.93 25.70 23.49
N GLU A 249 6.44 26.82 24.01
CA GLU A 249 5.66 27.69 24.89
C GLU A 249 4.56 28.34 24.06
N LYS A 250 3.30 28.14 24.46
CA LYS A 250 2.16 28.83 23.84
C LYS A 250 2.14 30.30 24.26
N ARG A 251 3.08 31.10 23.77
CA ARG A 251 3.04 32.56 23.92
C ARG A 251 2.32 33.18 22.73
N GLY A 252 1.40 34.09 23.04
CA GLY A 252 0.68 34.90 22.07
C GLY A 252 -0.82 34.81 22.25
N ASP A 253 -1.45 35.94 22.59
CA ASP A 253 -2.83 36.17 22.22
C ASP A 253 -2.85 36.25 20.67
N LEU A 254 -3.45 35.27 19.98
CA LEU A 254 -3.56 35.25 18.52
C LEU A 254 -4.23 36.52 17.95
N THR A 255 -4.88 37.31 18.81
CA THR A 255 -5.54 38.56 18.44
C THR A 255 -4.63 39.80 18.51
N LYS A 256 -3.42 39.69 19.06
CA LYS A 256 -2.45 40.80 19.13
C LYS A 256 -1.04 40.32 18.80
N PRO A 257 -0.46 40.73 17.64
CA PRO A 257 0.94 40.48 17.37
C PRO A 257 1.78 41.19 18.45
N GLY A 258 2.43 40.40 19.30
CA GLY A 258 3.35 40.89 20.31
C GLY A 258 4.66 41.31 19.65
N PHE A 259 4.70 42.51 19.08
CA PHE A 259 5.97 43.15 18.74
C PHE A 259 6.67 43.51 20.05
N GLN A 260 7.52 42.61 20.52
CA GLN A 260 8.38 42.86 21.66
C GLN A 260 9.53 43.77 21.23
N ASP A 261 9.82 44.79 22.03
CA ASP A 261 10.94 45.70 21.75
C ASP A 261 12.27 44.97 21.98
N GLY A 262 13.05 44.75 20.93
CA GLY A 262 14.39 44.17 21.02
C GLY A 262 14.94 43.71 19.68
N PRO A 263 16.25 43.42 19.59
CA PRO A 263 16.81 42.80 18.41
C PRO A 263 16.18 41.41 18.20
N TYR A 264 15.74 41.14 16.99
CA TYR A 264 15.23 39.83 16.58
C TYR A 264 16.35 38.99 15.96
N THR A 265 16.29 37.68 16.16
CA THR A 265 17.14 36.70 15.51
C THR A 265 16.29 35.70 14.72
N ALA A 266 16.85 35.16 13.64
CA ALA A 266 16.23 34.09 12.88
C ALA A 266 16.80 32.75 13.35
N VAL A 267 15.93 31.83 13.77
CA VAL A 267 16.31 30.47 14.15
C VAL A 267 15.77 29.45 13.14
N GLU A 268 16.56 28.43 12.90
CA GLU A 268 16.24 27.28 12.06
C GLU A 268 16.56 26.03 12.86
N GLY A 269 15.76 24.98 12.68
CA GLY A 269 15.88 23.77 13.47
C GLY A 269 14.91 22.69 13.03
N PHE A 270 14.65 21.73 13.92
CA PHE A 270 13.75 20.63 13.63
C PHE A 270 12.58 20.59 14.59
N LEU A 271 11.41 20.23 14.08
CA LEU A 271 10.20 19.97 14.82
C LEU A 271 9.96 18.47 14.86
N GLN A 272 9.85 17.90 16.05
CA GLN A 272 9.50 16.51 16.25
C GLN A 272 8.20 16.40 17.05
N LEU A 273 7.29 15.56 16.58
CA LEU A 273 6.16 15.11 17.37
C LEU A 273 6.62 14.01 18.33
N ARG A 274 6.47 14.21 19.64
CA ARG A 274 6.95 13.26 20.66
C ARG A 274 6.13 11.97 20.69
N ASN A 275 4.82 12.11 20.51
CA ASN A 275 3.84 11.04 20.62
C ASN A 275 3.03 10.93 19.32
N PRO A 276 2.73 9.72 18.82
CA PRO A 276 1.88 9.54 17.65
C PRO A 276 0.53 10.26 17.79
N ILE A 277 -0.01 10.76 16.68
CA ILE A 277 -1.30 11.48 16.67
C ILE A 277 -2.47 10.50 16.91
N VAL A 278 -2.31 9.22 16.57
CA VAL A 278 -3.33 8.19 16.71
C VAL A 278 -3.41 7.68 18.15
N VAL A 279 -3.67 8.59 19.10
CA VAL A 279 -4.02 8.18 20.46
C VAL A 279 -5.51 7.89 20.45
N SER A 280 -5.86 6.61 20.44
CA SER A 280 -7.20 6.18 20.82
C SER A 280 -7.50 6.75 22.22
N LYS A 281 -8.56 7.56 22.33
CA LYS A 281 -9.11 7.94 23.63
C LYS A 281 -9.54 6.65 24.33
N GLU A 282 -8.75 6.20 25.30
CA GLU A 282 -9.26 5.33 26.37
C GLU A 282 -10.19 6.13 27.29
#